data_AF-A0A8S3S4P6-F1
#
_entry.id   AF-A0A8S3S4P6-F1
#
_cell.length_a   1.000
_cell.length_b   1.000
_cell.length_c   1.000
_cell.angle_alpha   90.00
_cell.angle_beta   90.00
_cell.angle_gamma   90.00
#
_symmetry.space_group_name_H-M   'P 1'
#
loop_
_entity.id
_entity.type
_entity.pdbx_description
1 polymer ?
#
loop_
_entity_poly.entity_id
_entity_poly.type
_entity_poly.pdbx_seq_one_letter_code
_entity_poly.pdbx_strand_id
1 'polypeptide(L)'
;MGRKYGKIPDGAMLIMNSGWDAKYPDKNSVYGTKNISDLSSFHHPGWHEDTISWIISNRHILFIGTDAPSFDYGQSTTFPVHILTSRENISGLENVANLDRIPPSGSIISAAGMKTVEGSGGPLRLYAMVSNSGANNSAVIIGTSNVLLIVIGLTLLTKLQD
;
A
#
# COMPACT_ATOMS: atom_id res chain seq x y z
N MET A 1 1.41 19.23 -6.23
CA MET A 1 2.43 18.29 -5.72
C MET A 1 3.61 18.21 -6.71
N GLY A 2 4.85 18.36 -6.26
CA GLY A 2 6.04 18.07 -7.07
C GLY A 2 7.22 19.05 -7.02
N ARG A 3 7.14 20.17 -6.28
CA ARG A 3 8.24 21.15 -6.23
C ARG A 3 9.48 20.67 -5.47
N LYS A 4 9.31 19.85 -4.41
CA LYS A 4 10.41 19.41 -3.56
C LYS A 4 11.02 18.06 -3.97
N TYR A 5 10.19 17.12 -4.44
CA TYR A 5 10.61 15.73 -4.69
C TYR A 5 10.44 15.30 -6.16
N GLY A 6 10.22 16.27 -7.06
CA GLY A 6 10.00 16.03 -8.47
C GLY A 6 8.56 15.61 -8.81
N LYS A 7 8.32 15.38 -10.09
CA LYS A 7 7.04 14.86 -10.59
C LYS A 7 6.89 13.39 -10.20
N ILE A 8 5.69 12.97 -9.80
CA ILE A 8 5.35 11.56 -9.62
C ILE A 8 5.56 10.84 -10.98
N PRO A 9 6.41 9.80 -11.03
CA PRO A 9 6.65 9.09 -12.28
C PRO A 9 5.44 8.24 -12.68
N ASP A 10 5.33 7.93 -13.97
CA ASP A 10 4.32 7.00 -14.46
C ASP A 10 4.63 5.59 -13.95
N GLY A 11 3.59 4.81 -13.66
CA GLY A 11 3.73 3.50 -13.02
C GLY A 11 3.96 3.56 -11.51
N ALA A 12 3.99 4.74 -10.89
CA ALA A 12 4.35 4.87 -9.47
C ALA A 12 3.32 4.25 -8.53
N MET A 13 3.82 3.87 -7.35
CA MET A 13 3.04 3.64 -6.15
C MET A 13 3.10 4.91 -5.28
N LEU A 14 1.93 5.48 -4.99
CA LEU A 14 1.80 6.67 -4.17
C LEU A 14 1.18 6.33 -2.82
N ILE A 15 1.96 6.44 -1.75
CA ILE A 15 1.52 6.06 -0.40
C ILE A 15 1.55 7.29 0.52
N MET A 16 0.46 7.52 1.24
CA MET A 16 0.42 8.54 2.29
C MET A 16 1.13 8.01 3.53
N ASN A 17 2.16 8.71 3.97
CA ASN A 17 2.73 8.56 5.31
C ASN A 17 2.07 9.59 6.23
N SER A 18 1.20 9.14 7.12
CA SER A 18 0.53 9.96 8.13
C SER A 18 1.06 9.75 9.55
N GLY A 19 1.97 8.78 9.73
CA GLY A 19 2.47 8.30 11.02
C GLY A 19 1.46 7.43 11.76
N TRP A 20 0.45 6.90 11.08
CA TRP A 20 -0.65 6.14 11.71
C TRP A 20 -0.26 4.70 12.05
N ASP A 21 0.76 4.17 11.39
CA ASP A 21 1.30 2.83 11.67
C ASP A 21 1.78 2.69 13.12
N ALA A 22 2.23 3.77 13.75
CA ALA A 22 2.62 3.82 15.15
C ALA A 22 1.51 3.42 16.15
N LYS A 23 0.24 3.37 15.72
CA LYS A 23 -0.91 2.96 16.54
C LYS A 23 -1.12 1.44 16.59
N TYR A 24 -0.50 0.70 15.67
CA TYR A 24 -0.53 -0.76 15.68
C TYR A 24 0.25 -1.32 16.89
N PRO A 25 -0.16 -2.43 17.51
CA PRO A 25 -1.32 -3.29 17.20
C PRO A 25 -2.61 -2.96 17.95
N ASP A 26 -2.70 -1.84 18.66
CA ASP A 26 -3.89 -1.54 19.48
C ASP A 26 -5.09 -1.20 18.60
N LYS A 27 -6.13 -2.05 18.63
CA LYS A 27 -7.28 -1.94 17.73
C LYS A 27 -8.00 -0.60 17.89
N ASN A 28 -8.23 -0.15 19.11
CA ASN A 28 -8.92 1.12 19.35
C ASN A 28 -8.12 2.31 18.81
N SER A 29 -6.80 2.29 19.00
CA SER A 29 -5.89 3.30 18.45
C SER A 29 -5.87 3.26 16.92
N VAL A 30 -5.71 2.08 16.33
CA VAL A 30 -5.67 1.87 14.86
C VAL A 30 -6.91 2.46 14.18
N TYR A 31 -8.10 2.23 14.72
CA TYR A 31 -9.34 2.80 14.16
C TYR A 31 -9.68 4.20 14.72
N GLY A 32 -8.88 4.73 15.65
CA GLY A 32 -9.09 6.04 16.27
C GLY A 32 -10.39 6.17 17.04
N THR A 33 -10.86 5.08 17.67
CA THR A 33 -12.16 5.04 18.35
C THR A 33 -12.08 4.43 19.75
N LYS A 34 -13.07 4.75 20.59
CA LYS A 34 -13.35 4.07 21.86
C LYS A 34 -14.35 2.92 21.71
N ASN A 35 -15.06 2.85 20.59
CA ASN A 35 -16.08 1.84 20.31
C ASN A 35 -15.88 1.28 18.89
N ILE A 36 -15.17 0.16 18.82
CA ILE A 36 -14.86 -0.49 17.55
C ILE A 36 -16.07 -1.07 16.81
N SER A 37 -17.19 -1.25 17.50
CA SER A 37 -18.43 -1.76 16.91
C SER A 37 -19.25 -0.66 16.21
N ASP A 38 -18.89 0.61 16.42
CA ASP A 38 -19.53 1.75 15.77
C ASP A 38 -18.61 2.32 14.68
N LEU A 39 -18.86 1.96 13.42
CA LEU A 39 -18.07 2.41 12.28
C LEU A 39 -18.08 3.95 12.15
N SER A 40 -19.17 4.62 12.54
CA SER A 40 -19.28 6.08 12.45
C SER A 40 -18.34 6.81 13.44
N SER A 41 -17.85 6.09 14.44
CA SER A 41 -16.92 6.60 15.44
C SER A 41 -15.45 6.51 15.02
N PHE A 42 -15.15 5.90 13.87
CA PHE A 42 -13.78 5.71 13.41
C PHE A 42 -13.14 7.06 13.04
N HIS A 43 -11.89 7.25 13.44
CA HIS A 43 -11.20 8.52 13.22
C HIS A 43 -9.73 8.30 12.90
N HIS A 44 -9.47 8.04 11.63
CA HIS A 44 -8.14 7.93 11.06
C HIS A 44 -8.05 8.75 9.77
N PRO A 45 -6.83 9.17 9.37
CA PRO A 45 -6.64 9.94 8.15
C PRO A 45 -6.99 9.10 6.91
N GLY A 46 -7.23 9.81 5.81
CA GLY A 46 -7.44 9.25 4.48
C GLY A 46 -7.17 10.33 3.43
N TRP A 47 -7.16 9.93 2.17
CA TRP A 47 -7.06 10.87 1.06
C TRP A 47 -8.38 11.62 0.86
N HIS A 48 -8.30 12.86 0.39
CA HIS A 48 -9.48 13.59 -0.07
C HIS A 48 -9.78 13.24 -1.53
N GLU A 49 -11.07 13.11 -1.88
CA GLU A 49 -11.53 12.74 -3.22
C GLU A 49 -11.02 13.67 -4.32
N ASP A 50 -11.01 15.00 -4.08
CA ASP A 50 -10.45 15.98 -5.00
C ASP A 50 -8.96 15.76 -5.28
N THR A 51 -8.21 15.34 -4.25
CA THR A 51 -6.77 15.06 -4.41
C THR A 51 -6.59 13.88 -5.35
N ILE A 52 -7.38 12.82 -5.17
CA ILE A 52 -7.25 11.61 -5.99
C ILE A 52 -7.80 11.83 -7.40
N SER A 53 -8.89 12.57 -7.55
CA SER A 53 -9.41 12.99 -8.85
C SER A 53 -8.37 13.78 -9.65
N TRP A 54 -7.66 14.70 -8.99
CA TRP A 54 -6.57 15.43 -9.62
C TRP A 54 -5.41 14.50 -10.00
N ILE A 55 -5.03 13.56 -9.13
CA ILE A 55 -3.94 12.62 -9.41
C ILE A 55 -4.26 11.73 -10.60
N ILE A 56 -5.44 11.11 -10.63
CA ILE A 56 -5.94 10.32 -11.76
C ILE A 56 -5.88 11.13 -13.06
N SER A 57 -6.36 12.37 -13.04
CA SER A 57 -6.44 13.21 -14.24
C SER A 57 -5.06 13.70 -14.73
N ASN A 58 -4.04 13.68 -13.88
CA ASN A 58 -2.76 14.35 -14.17
C ASN A 58 -1.53 13.43 -14.06
N ARG A 59 -1.67 12.20 -13.56
CA ARG A 59 -0.59 11.26 -13.26
C ARG A 59 -1.06 9.83 -13.54
N HIS A 60 -0.16 8.98 -14.03
CA HIS A 60 -0.45 7.57 -14.28
C HIS A 60 0.12 6.69 -13.17
N ILE A 61 -0.51 6.68 -11.99
CA ILE A 61 -0.10 5.78 -10.89
C ILE A 61 -0.76 4.41 -11.05
N LEU A 62 -0.13 3.36 -10.52
CA LEU A 62 -0.70 2.01 -10.49
C LEU A 62 -1.25 1.62 -9.11
N PHE A 63 -0.72 2.26 -8.07
CA PHE A 63 -1.09 1.99 -6.69
C PHE A 63 -1.28 3.28 -5.91
N ILE A 64 -2.32 3.31 -5.08
CA ILE A 64 -2.49 4.24 -3.98
C ILE A 64 -2.29 3.48 -2.67
N GLY A 65 -1.83 4.17 -1.62
CA GLY A 65 -1.84 3.56 -0.30
C GLY A 65 -1.80 4.53 0.87
N THR A 66 -1.81 3.94 2.06
CA THR A 66 -1.79 4.62 3.35
C THR A 66 -1.21 3.70 4.43
N ASP A 67 -0.68 4.30 5.49
CA ASP A 67 -0.37 3.63 6.76
C ASP A 67 -1.60 3.45 7.68
N ALA A 68 -2.75 4.03 7.33
CA ALA A 68 -4.01 3.89 8.05
C ALA A 68 -4.81 2.62 7.66
N PRO A 69 -5.88 2.27 8.41
CA PRO A 69 -6.75 1.12 8.09
C PRO A 69 -7.50 1.24 6.78
N SER A 70 -7.68 2.45 6.30
CA SER A 70 -8.26 2.72 5.00
C SER A 70 -7.69 3.99 4.39
N PHE A 71 -7.59 4.04 3.08
CA PHE A 71 -7.18 5.25 2.35
C PHE A 71 -8.34 6.22 2.12
N ASP A 72 -9.57 5.86 2.53
CA ASP A 72 -10.64 6.81 2.85
C ASP A 72 -10.58 7.22 4.33
N TYR A 73 -11.10 8.41 4.67
CA TYR A 73 -11.13 8.88 6.07
C TYR A 73 -12.08 8.03 6.92
N GLY A 74 -11.81 7.91 8.23
CA GLY A 74 -12.47 6.91 9.08
C GLY A 74 -14.00 6.97 9.13
N GLN A 75 -14.59 8.16 9.07
CA GLN A 75 -16.04 8.34 9.07
C GLN A 75 -16.70 8.15 7.69
N SER A 76 -15.92 7.85 6.65
CA SER A 76 -16.45 7.68 5.30
C SER A 76 -17.42 6.50 5.24
N THR A 77 -18.63 6.75 4.76
CA THR A 77 -19.65 5.71 4.52
C THR A 77 -19.83 5.38 3.05
N THR A 78 -19.28 6.21 2.17
CA THR A 78 -19.41 6.10 0.71
C THR A 78 -18.11 5.69 0.03
N PHE A 79 -16.97 5.73 0.74
CA PHE A 79 -15.65 5.33 0.24
C PHE A 79 -15.32 5.91 -1.16
N PRO A 80 -15.43 7.24 -1.35
CA PRO A 80 -15.26 7.85 -2.66
C PRO A 80 -13.87 7.59 -3.25
N VAL A 81 -12.82 7.50 -2.43
CA VAL A 81 -11.48 7.22 -2.93
C VAL A 81 -11.40 5.80 -3.48
N HIS A 82 -11.93 4.80 -2.78
CA HIS A 82 -12.04 3.43 -3.31
C HIS A 82 -12.76 3.41 -4.66
N ILE A 83 -13.92 4.06 -4.75
CA ILE A 83 -14.72 4.07 -5.99
C ILE A 83 -13.94 4.70 -7.14
N LEU A 84 -13.29 5.85 -6.90
CA LEU A 84 -12.50 6.54 -7.91
C LEU A 84 -11.32 5.68 -8.37
N THR A 85 -10.55 5.08 -7.45
CA THR A 85 -9.38 4.28 -7.83
C THR A 85 -9.76 2.97 -8.51
N SER A 86 -10.82 2.29 -8.06
CA SER A 86 -11.26 1.04 -8.68
C SER A 86 -11.77 1.25 -10.11
N ARG A 87 -12.43 2.36 -10.41
CA ARG A 87 -12.88 2.70 -11.78
C ARG A 87 -11.71 2.86 -12.76
N GLU A 88 -10.58 3.34 -12.25
CA GLU A 88 -9.37 3.59 -13.04
C GLU A 88 -8.36 2.45 -12.96
N ASN A 89 -8.76 1.29 -12.40
CA ASN A 89 -7.91 0.12 -12.22
C ASN A 89 -6.62 0.42 -11.41
N ILE A 90 -6.70 1.34 -10.46
CA ILE A 90 -5.64 1.68 -9.50
C ILE A 90 -5.85 0.83 -8.25
N SER A 91 -4.83 0.07 -7.86
CA SER A 91 -4.88 -0.83 -6.70
C SER A 91 -4.60 -0.10 -5.39
N GLY A 92 -5.17 -0.58 -4.29
CA GLY A 92 -5.01 0.01 -2.96
C GLY A 92 -4.06 -0.77 -2.05
N LEU A 93 -3.34 -0.07 -1.17
CA LEU A 93 -2.55 -0.62 -0.07
C LEU A 93 -2.93 0.06 1.25
N GLU A 94 -3.29 -0.74 2.24
CA GLU A 94 -3.71 -0.27 3.56
C GLU A 94 -2.78 -0.85 4.64
N ASN A 95 -2.72 -0.18 5.79
CA ASN A 95 -1.90 -0.59 6.94
C ASN A 95 -0.40 -0.77 6.59
N VAL A 96 0.13 0.09 5.70
CA VAL A 96 1.55 0.03 5.32
C VAL A 96 2.43 0.55 6.46
N ALA A 97 3.35 -0.27 6.97
CA ALA A 97 4.25 0.11 8.05
C ALA A 97 5.61 0.63 7.55
N ASN A 98 6.32 1.37 8.41
CA ASN A 98 7.70 1.85 8.21
C ASN A 98 7.86 2.87 7.06
N LEU A 99 6.82 3.63 6.73
CA LEU A 99 6.90 4.65 5.67
C LEU A 99 7.80 5.82 6.03
N ASP A 100 8.10 6.01 7.32
CA ASP A 100 9.07 6.97 7.84
C ASP A 100 10.53 6.56 7.55
N ARG A 101 10.76 5.29 7.20
CA ARG A 101 12.09 4.71 6.94
C ARG A 101 12.44 4.61 5.46
N ILE A 102 11.57 5.09 4.57
CA ILE A 102 11.81 5.12 3.12
C ILE A 102 11.97 6.58 2.63
N PRO A 103 12.83 6.85 1.64
CA PRO A 103 12.92 8.18 1.07
C PRO A 103 11.60 8.57 0.37
N PRO A 104 11.25 9.87 0.31
CA PRO A 104 10.02 10.35 -0.33
C PRO A 104 9.85 9.97 -1.80
N SER A 105 10.93 9.65 -2.49
CA SER A 105 10.92 9.15 -3.87
C SER A 105 12.20 8.34 -4.17
N GLY A 106 12.16 7.54 -5.23
CA GLY A 106 13.31 6.77 -5.72
C GLY A 106 13.45 5.34 -5.18
N SER A 107 12.57 4.92 -4.26
CA SER A 107 12.50 3.52 -3.82
C SER A 107 11.86 2.62 -4.87
N ILE A 108 12.30 1.37 -4.94
CA ILE A 108 11.62 0.31 -5.71
C ILE A 108 10.79 -0.52 -4.73
N ILE A 109 9.50 -0.68 -5.00
CA ILE A 109 8.58 -1.40 -4.12
C ILE A 109 8.12 -2.69 -4.78
N SER A 110 8.16 -3.79 -4.03
CA SER A 110 7.59 -5.08 -4.43
C SER A 110 6.40 -5.41 -3.52
N ALA A 111 5.23 -5.60 -4.11
CA ALA A 111 3.99 -5.99 -3.43
C ALA A 111 3.66 -7.45 -3.78
N ALA A 112 4.06 -8.38 -2.92
CA ALA A 112 3.86 -9.81 -3.12
C ALA A 112 2.52 -10.26 -2.53
N GLY A 113 1.45 -10.08 -3.31
CA GLY A 113 0.09 -10.51 -2.96
C GLY A 113 -0.15 -11.99 -3.15
N MET A 114 -1.06 -12.55 -2.35
CA MET A 114 -1.55 -13.91 -2.54
C MET A 114 -2.35 -14.03 -3.84
N LYS A 115 -2.12 -15.08 -4.63
CA LYS A 115 -2.90 -15.35 -5.85
C LYS A 115 -4.19 -16.07 -5.49
N THR A 116 -5.22 -15.30 -5.15
CA THR A 116 -6.57 -15.79 -4.86
C THR A 116 -7.42 -15.87 -6.12
N VAL A 117 -8.23 -16.92 -6.27
CA VAL A 117 -9.20 -17.03 -7.37
C VAL A 117 -10.31 -16.00 -7.16
N GLU A 118 -10.57 -15.16 -8.16
CA GLU A 118 -11.60 -14.10 -8.13
C GLU A 118 -11.52 -13.15 -6.92
N GLY A 119 -10.34 -13.03 -6.31
CA GLY A 119 -10.17 -12.20 -5.11
C GLY A 119 -10.22 -10.71 -5.42
N SER A 120 -10.97 -9.96 -4.62
CA SER A 120 -11.00 -8.49 -4.63
C SER A 120 -9.79 -7.85 -3.94
N GLY A 121 -9.07 -8.64 -3.12
CA GLY A 121 -7.91 -8.21 -2.36
C GLY A 121 -7.45 -9.31 -1.40
N GLY A 122 -6.35 -9.05 -0.69
CA GLY A 122 -5.82 -9.99 0.30
C GLY A 122 -4.56 -9.49 0.96
N PRO A 123 -4.10 -10.18 2.03
CA PRO A 123 -2.85 -9.83 2.67
C PRO A 123 -1.69 -10.03 1.69
N LEU A 124 -0.68 -9.17 1.82
CA LEU A 124 0.52 -9.22 1.03
C LEU A 124 1.74 -8.88 1.85
N ARG A 125 2.91 -9.21 1.31
CA ARG A 125 4.18 -8.76 1.86
C ARG A 125 4.74 -7.63 0.99
N LEU A 126 4.90 -6.46 1.60
CA LEU A 126 5.46 -5.29 0.94
C LEU A 126 6.95 -5.17 1.28
N TYR A 127 7.79 -5.01 0.27
CA TYR A 127 9.23 -4.78 0.41
C TYR A 127 9.62 -3.50 -0.32
N ALA A 128 10.47 -2.68 0.30
CA ALA A 128 11.06 -1.51 -0.33
C ALA A 128 12.58 -1.69 -0.44
N MET A 129 13.11 -1.56 -1.65
CA MET A 129 14.53 -1.38 -1.90
C MET A 129 14.82 0.12 -1.92
N VAL A 130 15.60 0.58 -0.94
CA VAL A 130 15.99 1.97 -0.79
C VAL A 130 17.41 2.17 -1.31
N SER A 131 17.61 3.14 -2.20
CA SER A 131 18.95 3.53 -2.64
C SER A 131 19.47 4.63 -1.71
N ASN A 132 20.49 4.33 -0.91
CA ASN A 132 21.19 5.36 -0.17
C ASN A 132 22.02 6.18 -1.17
N SER A 133 21.57 7.39 -1.50
CA SER A 133 22.33 8.36 -2.29
C SER A 133 23.58 8.80 -1.51
N GLY A 134 24.59 7.93 -1.47
CA GLY A 134 25.83 8.09 -0.71
C GLY A 134 26.54 6.77 -0.33
N ALA A 135 25.90 5.62 -0.49
CA ALA A 135 26.56 4.33 -0.26
C ALA A 135 26.29 3.38 -1.42
N ASN A 136 27.37 2.87 -2.00
CA ASN A 136 27.40 1.81 -3.01
C ASN A 136 26.28 0.80 -2.77
N ASN A 137 25.50 0.50 -3.82
CA ASN A 137 24.42 -0.49 -3.88
C ASN A 137 24.57 -1.59 -2.81
N SER A 138 23.99 -1.35 -1.65
CA SER A 138 23.97 -2.30 -0.55
C SER A 138 22.50 -2.54 -0.28
N ALA A 139 22.04 -3.74 -0.63
CA ALA A 139 20.80 -4.25 -0.09
C ALA A 139 20.90 -4.12 1.43
N VAL A 140 20.10 -3.25 2.04
CA VAL A 140 19.92 -3.24 3.49
C VAL A 140 19.13 -4.50 3.83
N ILE A 141 19.85 -5.62 3.89
CA ILE A 141 19.41 -6.84 4.54
C ILE A 141 19.49 -6.52 6.04
N ILE A 142 18.37 -6.14 6.63
CA ILE A 142 18.21 -6.27 8.08
C ILE A 142 18.16 -7.78 8.33
N GLY A 143 19.28 -8.33 8.80
CA GLY A 143 19.53 -9.77 8.97
C GLY A 143 18.41 -10.50 9.70
N THR A 144 18.17 -11.79 9.43
CA THR A 144 19.21 -12.82 9.29
C THR A 144 18.99 -13.79 8.12
N SER A 145 20.08 -13.99 7.36
CA SER A 145 20.52 -15.24 6.72
C SER A 145 19.64 -15.91 5.64
N ASN A 146 20.19 -15.97 4.42
CA ASN A 146 19.85 -16.86 3.30
C ASN A 146 18.45 -16.71 2.68
N VAL A 147 18.35 -15.92 1.61
CA VAL A 147 17.32 -16.17 0.58
C VAL A 147 18.01 -16.71 -0.67
N LEU A 148 18.28 -18.02 -0.63
CA LEU A 148 18.28 -18.85 -1.83
C LEU A 148 16.84 -19.34 -1.98
N LEU A 149 16.04 -18.72 -2.86
CA LEU A 149 14.73 -19.26 -3.20
C LEU A 149 14.90 -20.26 -4.35
N ILE A 150 15.16 -21.53 -4.01
CA ILE A 150 14.82 -22.66 -4.87
C ILE A 150 13.49 -23.19 -4.37
N VAL A 151 12.44 -23.06 -5.18
CA VAL A 151 11.32 -24.01 -5.15
C VAL A 151 11.05 -24.45 -6.58
N ILE A 152 11.58 -25.63 -6.90
CA ILE A 152 11.11 -26.49 -7.98
C ILE A 152 9.80 -27.11 -7.47
N GLY A 153 8.72 -26.85 -8.19
CA GLY A 153 7.40 -27.42 -7.94
C GLY A 153 6.62 -27.54 -9.23
N LEU A 154 7.19 -28.23 -10.21
CA LEU A 154 6.46 -28.73 -11.36
C LEU A 154 5.53 -29.84 -10.84
N THR A 155 4.23 -29.63 -10.93
CA THR A 155 3.27 -30.74 -11.01
C THR A 155 2.25 -30.37 -12.08
N LEU A 156 2.55 -30.82 -13.30
CA LEU A 156 1.51 -31.13 -14.27
C LEU A 156 0.64 -32.21 -13.64
N LEU A 157 -0.64 -31.92 -13.41
CA LEU A 157 -1.68 -32.94 -13.40
C LEU A 157 -2.80 -32.46 -14.32
N THR A 158 -2.97 -33.25 -15.36
CA THR A 158 -3.91 -33.16 -16.47
C THR A 158 -5.36 -33.29 -16.03
N LYS A 159 -6.26 -32.55 -16.73
CA LYS A 159 -7.69 -32.76 -17.02
C LYS A 159 -8.57 -33.55 -16.04
N LEU A 160 -9.73 -32.99 -15.73
CA LEU A 160 -11.10 -33.57 -15.85
C LEU A 160 -12.07 -32.36 -15.96
N GLN A 161 -12.70 -32.04 -17.11
CA GLN A 161 -14.06 -32.48 -17.53
C GLN A 161 -14.89 -32.97 -16.34
N ASP A 162 -15.93 -32.26 -15.90
CA ASP A 162 -17.16 -32.00 -16.65
C ASP A 162 -17.65 -30.54 -16.65
#